data_AF-A0A9Q8QPK7-F1
#
_entry.id   AF-A0A9Q8QPK7-F1
#
_cell.length_a   1.000
_cell.length_b   1.000
_cell.length_c   1.000
_cell.angle_alpha   90.00
_cell.angle_beta   90.00
_cell.angle_gamma   90.00
#
_symmetry.space_group_name_H-M   'P 1'
#
loop_
_entity.id
_entity.type
_entity.pdbx_description
1 polymer ?
#
loop_
_entity_poly.entity_id
_entity_poly.type
_entity_poly.pdbx_seq_one_letter_code
_entity_poly.pdbx_strand_id
1 'polypeptide(L)'
;MSSCSDSEGDYDLRFLLPQDVGDTEDAEGYRLGGFHPVHLNDRYDDGRYRIVHKLGADVTVGNLVLTLSDIDCYGEDDIYRLFGRPVTGVLETQSGVKPGPEAPRYIVGNIDFLSSPETIIKPDLKLVDFDQCFPVSSPPQKMMGTPIEFLAPEVAVGQAASPASDVWALGCCRLRLRSGRGPFSSPFDVVTPCDLMRYVIHTLGEAMPPQWQQTVLWDRRGQPTRDASKGTPHDQWWAGEARSLRSIVYNIWDEPKDRVVQTGISRPERTWWEHEHQPFPPHLSDMVWNPKAVKIDNIYVYSYSGDWDELLEALPKISEQEAILLNDLLAKIFVYDPADRLTAEQMLDHPWFQFVGQDQAT
;
A
#
# COMPACT_ATOMS: atom_id res chain seq x y z
N MET A 1 -30.82 1.81 -41.75
CA MET A 1 -31.30 1.12 -40.52
C MET A 1 -30.68 -0.27 -40.50
N SER A 2 -30.31 -0.73 -39.30
CA SER A 2 -29.40 -1.86 -38.99
C SER A 2 -27.93 -1.42 -38.98
N SER A 3 -27.35 -1.02 -37.83
CA SER A 3 -27.00 -1.75 -36.59
C SER A 3 -25.78 -2.67 -36.77
N CYS A 4 -24.58 -2.07 -36.81
CA CYS A 4 -23.36 -2.78 -36.43
C CYS A 4 -23.22 -2.67 -34.91
N SER A 5 -23.37 -3.81 -34.25
CA SER A 5 -22.93 -4.09 -32.89
C SER A 5 -21.40 -4.13 -32.87
N ASP A 6 -20.76 -3.08 -32.36
CA ASP A 6 -19.39 -3.19 -31.88
C ASP A 6 -19.45 -3.79 -30.48
N SER A 7 -18.93 -5.01 -30.40
CA SER A 7 -18.77 -5.79 -29.19
C SER A 7 -17.96 -5.01 -28.16
N GLU A 8 -18.59 -4.75 -27.01
CA GLU A 8 -17.93 -4.40 -25.76
C GLU A 8 -16.76 -5.36 -25.54
N GLY A 9 -15.54 -4.82 -25.58
CA GLY A 9 -14.33 -5.56 -25.31
C GLY A 9 -14.31 -6.03 -23.87
N ASP A 10 -14.70 -7.29 -23.69
CA ASP A 10 -14.09 -8.29 -22.82
C ASP A 10 -13.05 -7.73 -21.84
N TYR A 11 -13.54 -7.14 -20.75
CA TYR A 11 -12.77 -6.99 -19.51
C TYR A 11 -12.58 -8.39 -18.96
N ASP A 12 -11.62 -9.07 -19.56
CA ASP A 12 -11.34 -10.46 -19.33
C ASP A 12 -10.91 -10.64 -17.86
N LEU A 13 -11.65 -11.53 -17.21
CA LEU A 13 -11.49 -12.08 -15.86
C LEU A 13 -10.17 -12.89 -15.75
N ARG A 14 -9.06 -12.32 -16.23
CA ARG A 14 -7.90 -13.06 -16.73
C ARG A 14 -6.79 -13.36 -15.72
N PHE A 15 -7.11 -13.36 -14.43
CA PHE A 15 -6.22 -13.86 -13.38
C PHE A 15 -7.04 -14.58 -12.30
N LEU A 16 -7.42 -15.83 -12.57
CA LEU A 16 -7.75 -16.77 -11.50
C LEU A 16 -6.44 -17.44 -11.06
N LEU A 17 -5.62 -16.70 -10.31
CA LEU A 17 -4.66 -17.35 -9.42
C LEU A 17 -5.47 -18.23 -8.44
N PRO A 18 -4.95 -19.38 -7.99
CA PRO A 18 -5.50 -20.05 -6.81
C PRO A 18 -5.65 -18.98 -5.73
N GLN A 19 -6.79 -18.93 -5.03
CA GLN A 19 -7.27 -17.78 -4.22
C GLN A 19 -6.33 -17.24 -3.12
N ASP A 20 -5.11 -17.75 -2.98
CA ASP A 20 -4.15 -17.43 -1.92
C ASP A 20 -2.74 -17.09 -2.44
N VAL A 21 -2.53 -16.99 -3.77
CA VAL A 21 -1.24 -16.59 -4.36
C VAL A 21 -1.36 -15.11 -4.75
N GLY A 22 -0.66 -14.23 -4.03
CA GLY A 22 -0.68 -12.78 -4.28
C GLY A 22 -0.05 -12.37 -5.63
N ASP A 23 0.25 -11.09 -5.80
CA ASP A 23 0.88 -10.57 -7.03
C ASP A 23 2.20 -11.30 -7.35
N THR A 24 2.20 -12.14 -8.38
CA THR A 24 3.39 -12.88 -8.84
C THR A 24 4.03 -12.21 -10.06
N GLU A 25 5.37 -12.25 -10.13
CA GLU A 25 6.13 -11.86 -11.33
C GLU A 25 5.65 -12.64 -12.57
N ASP A 26 5.59 -11.98 -13.74
CA ASP A 26 5.20 -12.62 -14.99
C ASP A 26 6.17 -13.74 -15.38
N ALA A 27 5.65 -14.97 -15.52
CA ALA A 27 6.39 -16.16 -15.91
C ALA A 27 7.17 -15.96 -17.23
N GLU A 28 6.67 -15.13 -18.15
CA GLU A 28 7.32 -14.85 -19.42
C GLU A 28 8.60 -13.99 -19.28
N GLY A 29 8.80 -13.37 -18.12
CA GLY A 29 10.03 -12.62 -17.78
C GLY A 29 11.24 -13.50 -17.43
N TYR A 30 11.03 -14.80 -17.16
CA TYR A 30 12.08 -15.77 -16.87
C TYR A 30 12.76 -16.28 -18.14
N ARG A 31 13.67 -15.45 -18.66
CA ARG A 31 14.47 -15.72 -19.86
C ARG A 31 15.93 -15.33 -19.63
N LEU A 32 16.81 -15.79 -20.52
CA LEU A 32 18.22 -15.38 -20.50
C LEU A 32 18.34 -13.84 -20.53
N GLY A 33 18.95 -13.25 -19.50
CA GLY A 33 19.07 -11.79 -19.33
C GLY A 33 17.82 -11.09 -18.75
N GLY A 34 16.81 -11.85 -18.32
CA GLY A 34 15.62 -11.39 -17.61
C GLY A 34 15.70 -11.67 -16.10
N PHE A 35 14.57 -12.06 -15.50
CA PHE A 35 14.50 -12.37 -14.08
C PHE A 35 15.40 -13.56 -13.71
N HIS A 36 16.03 -13.49 -12.53
CA HIS A 36 16.82 -14.57 -12.00
C HIS A 36 15.93 -15.50 -11.16
N PRO A 37 15.80 -16.80 -11.51
CA PRO A 37 15.06 -17.75 -10.70
C PRO A 37 15.78 -17.97 -9.38
N VAL A 38 15.05 -17.78 -8.29
CA VAL A 38 15.53 -18.06 -6.94
C VAL A 38 14.57 -19.06 -6.34
N HIS A 39 15.12 -20.18 -5.88
CA HIS A 39 14.37 -21.29 -5.32
C HIS A 39 14.52 -21.31 -3.80
N LEU A 40 13.51 -21.85 -3.12
CA LEU A 40 13.65 -22.18 -1.70
C LEU A 40 14.84 -23.12 -1.51
N ASN A 41 15.65 -22.81 -0.51
CA ASN A 41 16.92 -23.49 -0.19
C ASN A 41 18.11 -23.16 -1.09
N ASP A 42 17.96 -22.29 -2.09
CA ASP A 42 19.13 -21.75 -2.79
C ASP A 42 20.08 -21.09 -1.79
N ARG A 43 21.38 -21.27 -2.03
CA ARG A 43 22.43 -20.76 -1.16
C ARG A 43 23.31 -19.74 -1.90
N TYR A 44 23.48 -18.58 -1.28
CA TYR A 44 24.32 -17.49 -1.78
C TYR A 44 25.49 -17.22 -0.82
N ASP A 45 26.52 -16.53 -1.33
CA ASP A 45 27.76 -16.21 -0.60
C ASP A 45 28.41 -17.46 0.03
N ASP A 46 28.85 -18.40 -0.81
CA ASP A 46 29.51 -19.65 -0.39
C ASP A 46 28.78 -20.46 0.69
N GLY A 47 27.45 -20.45 0.65
CA GLY A 47 26.63 -21.24 1.56
C GLY A 47 26.16 -20.50 2.81
N ARG A 48 26.57 -19.24 2.98
CA ARG A 48 26.27 -18.41 4.16
C ARG A 48 24.80 -18.02 4.26
N TYR A 49 24.16 -17.69 3.15
CA TYR A 49 22.75 -17.28 3.13
C TYR A 49 21.92 -18.33 2.41
N ARG A 50 20.84 -18.78 3.04
CA ARG A 50 19.85 -19.68 2.44
C ARG A 50 18.58 -18.90 2.21
N ILE A 51 18.06 -18.95 0.98
CA ILE A 51 16.79 -18.31 0.67
C ILE A 51 15.67 -19.07 1.35
N VAL A 52 15.00 -18.35 2.25
CA VAL A 52 13.80 -18.78 2.97
C VAL A 52 12.57 -17.96 2.56
N HIS A 53 12.75 -16.72 2.09
CA HIS A 53 11.69 -15.85 1.52
C HIS A 53 12.30 -14.70 0.69
N LYS A 54 11.50 -14.05 -0.18
CA LYS A 54 11.82 -12.79 -0.90
C LYS A 54 10.99 -11.60 -0.37
N LEU A 55 11.55 -10.39 -0.32
CA LEU A 55 10.88 -9.11 0.01
C LEU A 55 11.45 -7.96 -0.85
N GLY A 56 10.69 -6.87 -1.07
CA GLY A 56 10.98 -5.75 -1.99
C GLY A 56 11.30 -4.39 -1.32
N ALA A 57 11.32 -3.29 -2.11
CA ALA A 57 12.14 -2.06 -1.90
C ALA A 57 11.41 -0.73 -1.54
N ASP A 58 12.14 0.22 -0.90
CA ASP A 58 11.84 1.62 -0.49
C ASP A 58 11.22 1.86 0.91
N VAL A 59 10.96 3.11 1.37
CA VAL A 59 10.12 3.35 2.58
C VAL A 59 8.66 3.36 2.17
N THR A 60 8.06 2.18 2.14
CA THR A 60 6.64 1.98 1.86
C THR A 60 6.03 1.03 2.88
N VAL A 61 4.71 0.93 2.94
CA VAL A 61 4.05 -0.09 3.77
C VAL A 61 4.49 -1.52 3.43
N GLY A 62 5.00 -1.77 2.21
CA GLY A 62 5.54 -3.07 1.81
C GLY A 62 6.86 -3.44 2.50
N ASN A 63 7.56 -2.45 3.07
CA ASN A 63 8.90 -2.61 3.65
C ASN A 63 8.92 -2.33 5.16
N LEU A 64 7.72 -2.14 5.73
CA LEU A 64 7.48 -2.16 7.16
C LEU A 64 7.02 -3.57 7.52
N VAL A 65 7.90 -4.33 8.16
CA VAL A 65 7.61 -5.71 8.56
C VAL A 65 7.45 -5.81 10.07
N LEU A 66 6.47 -6.61 10.50
CA LEU A 66 6.33 -7.00 11.90
C LEU A 66 7.30 -8.14 12.20
N THR A 67 7.87 -8.15 13.41
CA THR A 67 8.78 -9.22 13.79
C THR A 67 8.05 -10.45 14.30
N LEU A 68 8.71 -11.60 14.17
CA LEU A 68 8.22 -12.86 14.70
C LEU A 68 8.89 -13.22 16.04
N SER A 69 8.13 -13.83 16.93
CA SER A 69 8.58 -14.34 18.22
C SER A 69 9.46 -15.56 18.04
N ASP A 70 10.73 -15.42 18.42
CA ASP A 70 11.71 -16.50 18.53
C ASP A 70 11.81 -17.39 17.29
N ILE A 71 11.57 -16.82 16.10
CA ILE A 71 11.52 -17.57 14.83
C ILE A 71 12.80 -18.37 14.55
N ASP A 72 13.95 -17.89 15.05
CA ASP A 72 15.24 -18.57 14.95
C ASP A 72 15.28 -19.92 15.71
N CYS A 73 14.35 -20.14 16.64
CA CYS A 73 14.21 -21.39 17.39
C CYS A 73 13.30 -22.40 16.69
N TYR A 74 12.61 -22.03 15.62
CA TYR A 74 11.62 -22.89 14.96
C TYR A 74 12.30 -23.84 13.99
N GLY A 75 12.03 -25.13 14.16
CA GLY A 75 12.30 -26.12 13.14
C GLY A 75 11.24 -26.11 12.04
N GLU A 76 11.52 -26.82 10.95
CA GLU A 76 10.57 -27.00 9.84
C GLU A 76 9.23 -27.60 10.32
N ASP A 77 9.28 -28.56 11.26
CA ASP A 77 8.08 -29.17 11.85
C ASP A 77 7.26 -28.20 12.69
N ASP A 78 7.87 -27.17 13.29
CA ASP A 78 7.15 -26.14 14.04
C ASP A 78 6.43 -25.20 13.07
N ILE A 79 7.06 -24.81 11.96
CA ILE A 79 6.42 -24.04 10.88
C ILE A 79 5.23 -24.82 10.30
N TYR A 80 5.37 -26.12 10.06
CA TYR A 80 4.27 -26.96 9.58
C TYR A 80 3.14 -27.14 10.60
N ARG A 81 3.45 -27.10 11.89
CA ARG A 81 2.43 -27.12 12.93
C ARG A 81 1.60 -25.83 12.94
N LEU A 82 2.26 -24.69 12.72
CA LEU A 82 1.62 -23.37 12.71
C LEU A 82 0.78 -23.12 11.46
N PHE A 83 1.33 -23.42 10.27
CA PHE A 83 0.76 -22.97 9.00
C PHE A 83 0.39 -24.13 8.05
N GLY A 84 0.64 -25.36 8.46
CA GLY A 84 0.51 -26.52 7.57
C GLY A 84 1.68 -26.67 6.61
N ARG A 85 1.58 -27.66 5.72
CA ARG A 85 2.61 -27.90 4.70
C ARG A 85 2.47 -26.90 3.54
N PRO A 86 3.57 -26.50 2.88
CA PRO A 86 3.53 -25.60 1.74
C PRO A 86 2.58 -26.11 0.67
N VAL A 87 1.64 -25.26 0.27
CA VAL A 87 0.75 -25.53 -0.84
C VAL A 87 1.48 -25.13 -2.11
N THR A 88 1.57 -26.05 -3.08
CA THR A 88 2.26 -25.81 -4.35
C THR A 88 1.31 -25.85 -5.52
N GLY A 89 1.52 -24.97 -6.51
CA GLY A 89 0.80 -24.94 -7.77
C GLY A 89 1.73 -25.18 -8.97
N VAL A 90 1.14 -25.47 -10.13
CA VAL A 90 1.86 -25.53 -11.39
C VAL A 90 2.06 -24.11 -11.93
N LEU A 91 3.21 -23.85 -12.56
CA LEU A 91 3.42 -22.60 -13.28
C LEU A 91 2.70 -22.66 -14.64
N GLU A 92 1.67 -21.84 -14.79
CA GLU A 92 0.90 -21.70 -16.03
C GLU A 92 1.26 -20.39 -16.71
N THR A 93 1.50 -20.42 -18.02
CA THR A 93 1.75 -19.22 -18.82
C THR A 93 0.45 -18.74 -19.45
N GLN A 94 0.34 -17.44 -19.71
CA GLN A 94 -0.84 -16.87 -20.39
C GLN A 94 -1.04 -17.48 -21.79
N SER A 95 0.04 -17.79 -22.49
CA SER A 95 0.02 -18.45 -23.79
C SER A 95 -0.36 -19.94 -23.74
N GLY A 96 -0.41 -20.56 -22.55
CA GLY A 96 -0.59 -22.01 -22.37
C GLY A 96 0.63 -22.84 -22.79
N VAL A 97 1.71 -22.20 -23.26
CA VAL A 97 2.96 -22.86 -23.63
C VAL A 97 3.79 -23.12 -22.39
N LYS A 98 4.25 -24.37 -22.20
CA LYS A 98 5.09 -24.71 -21.04
C LYS A 98 6.33 -23.81 -20.99
N PRO A 99 6.64 -23.22 -19.83
CA PRO A 99 7.79 -22.35 -19.70
C PRO A 99 9.11 -23.14 -19.84
N GLY A 100 10.18 -22.45 -20.24
CA GLY A 100 11.50 -23.04 -20.47
C GLY A 100 12.17 -23.56 -19.18
N PRO A 101 13.32 -24.26 -19.30
CA PRO A 101 14.05 -24.79 -18.15
C PRO A 101 14.52 -23.74 -17.13
N GLU A 102 14.50 -22.47 -17.50
CA GLU A 102 14.88 -21.29 -16.71
C GLU A 102 13.77 -20.81 -15.77
N ALA A 103 12.53 -21.27 -15.98
CA ALA A 103 11.41 -20.91 -15.14
C ALA A 103 11.31 -21.81 -13.90
N PRO A 104 10.75 -21.30 -12.77
CA PRO A 104 10.46 -22.11 -11.60
C PRO A 104 9.60 -23.33 -11.95
N ARG A 105 9.94 -24.49 -11.36
CA ARG A 105 9.22 -25.76 -11.62
C ARG A 105 7.80 -25.78 -11.06
N TYR A 106 7.56 -25.00 -10.01
CA TYR A 106 6.29 -24.88 -9.32
C TYR A 106 6.26 -23.53 -8.62
N ILE A 107 5.05 -23.07 -8.31
CA ILE A 107 4.81 -21.93 -7.44
C ILE A 107 4.49 -22.44 -6.04
N VAL A 108 4.80 -21.64 -5.02
CA VAL A 108 4.49 -21.92 -3.62
C VAL A 108 3.53 -20.85 -3.16
N GLY A 109 2.41 -21.25 -2.55
CA GLY A 109 1.42 -20.33 -1.99
C GLY A 109 2.01 -19.52 -0.82
N ASN A 110 1.42 -18.36 -0.58
CA ASN A 110 1.84 -17.49 0.51
C ASN A 110 1.44 -18.10 1.86
N ILE A 111 2.26 -17.85 2.88
CA ILE A 111 1.90 -18.17 4.27
C ILE A 111 0.98 -17.06 4.78
N ASP A 112 -0.22 -17.43 5.24
CA ASP A 112 -1.08 -16.51 5.99
C ASP A 112 -0.65 -16.45 7.46
N PHE A 113 0.23 -15.49 7.77
CA PHE A 113 0.70 -15.26 9.14
C PHE A 113 -0.43 -14.87 10.11
N LEU A 114 -1.53 -14.30 9.62
CA LEU A 114 -2.67 -13.88 10.44
C LEU A 114 -3.58 -15.05 10.83
N SER A 115 -3.43 -16.21 10.17
CA SER A 115 -4.14 -17.44 10.51
C SER A 115 -3.53 -18.22 11.68
N SER A 116 -2.34 -17.84 12.16
CA SER A 116 -1.64 -18.55 13.23
C SER A 116 -2.53 -18.71 14.47
N PRO A 117 -2.64 -19.91 15.06
CA PRO A 117 -3.33 -20.08 16.33
C PRO A 117 -2.54 -19.54 17.53
N GLU A 118 -1.23 -19.31 17.34
CA GLU A 118 -0.29 -18.86 18.37
C GLU A 118 0.15 -17.41 18.14
N THR A 119 0.46 -16.70 19.23
CA THR A 119 0.97 -15.33 19.20
C THR A 119 2.43 -15.28 18.77
N ILE A 120 2.63 -15.42 17.46
CA ILE A 120 3.95 -15.40 16.85
C ILE A 120 4.33 -14.02 16.28
N ILE A 121 3.36 -13.15 16.01
CA ILE A 121 3.62 -11.79 15.52
C ILE A 121 3.79 -10.88 16.73
N LYS A 122 4.90 -10.14 16.78
CA LYS A 122 5.13 -9.10 17.79
C LYS A 122 4.71 -7.73 17.25
N PRO A 123 4.28 -6.80 18.12
CA PRO A 123 4.02 -5.41 17.75
C PRO A 123 5.30 -4.59 17.52
N ASP A 124 6.42 -5.26 17.22
CA ASP A 124 7.69 -4.62 16.89
C ASP A 124 7.80 -4.48 15.38
N LEU A 125 8.05 -3.27 14.90
CA LEU A 125 8.16 -2.94 13.49
C LEU A 125 9.63 -2.76 13.11
N LYS A 126 10.02 -3.33 11.98
CA LYS A 126 11.34 -3.15 11.36
C LYS A 126 11.18 -2.61 9.95
N LEU A 127 12.04 -1.66 9.61
CA LEU A 127 12.25 -1.24 8.23
C LEU A 127 13.23 -2.21 7.57
N VAL A 128 12.89 -2.68 6.38
CA VAL A 128 13.74 -3.54 5.55
C VAL A 128 14.00 -2.89 4.19
N ASP A 129 14.84 -3.56 3.40
CA ASP A 129 15.24 -3.18 2.04
C ASP A 129 15.82 -1.77 1.93
N PHE A 130 17.14 -1.72 2.16
CA PHE A 130 17.96 -0.53 2.05
C PHE A 130 18.70 -0.46 0.70
N ASP A 131 18.29 -1.22 -0.32
CA ASP A 131 19.02 -1.35 -1.59
C ASP A 131 19.04 -0.05 -2.41
N GLN A 132 18.10 0.85 -2.14
CA GLN A 132 18.02 2.19 -2.73
C GLN A 132 18.55 3.30 -1.82
N CYS A 133 19.12 2.97 -0.66
CA CYS A 133 19.67 3.97 0.25
C CYS A 133 20.97 4.58 -0.28
N PHE A 134 21.17 5.87 0.01
CA PHE A 134 22.36 6.60 -0.38
C PHE A 134 22.82 7.54 0.75
N PRO A 135 24.13 7.86 0.84
CA PRO A 135 24.60 8.88 1.77
C PRO A 135 24.01 10.24 1.41
N VAL A 136 23.53 11.00 2.40
CA VAL A 136 23.02 12.37 2.21
C VAL A 136 24.06 13.30 1.55
N SER A 137 25.35 13.03 1.77
CA SER A 137 26.45 13.77 1.13
C SER A 137 26.62 13.49 -0.37
N SER A 138 25.97 12.45 -0.91
CA SER A 138 26.10 12.01 -2.29
C SER A 138 24.77 11.49 -2.84
N PRO A 139 23.74 12.34 -2.96
CA PRO A 139 22.45 11.93 -3.48
C PRO A 139 22.56 11.56 -4.98
N PRO A 140 21.77 10.58 -5.45
CA PRO A 140 21.72 10.19 -6.84
C PRO A 140 21.19 11.34 -7.71
N GLN A 141 21.75 11.47 -8.92
CA GLN A 141 21.30 12.50 -9.89
C GLN A 141 20.03 12.11 -10.64
N LYS A 142 19.71 10.83 -10.69
CA LYS A 142 18.47 10.31 -11.27
C LYS A 142 17.46 10.07 -10.16
N MET A 143 16.19 10.28 -10.47
CA MET A 143 15.09 9.88 -9.59
C MET A 143 15.16 8.38 -9.32
N MET A 144 15.04 8.01 -8.05
CA MET A 144 15.11 6.63 -7.57
C MET A 144 13.79 5.90 -7.81
N GLY A 145 13.78 4.58 -7.62
CA GLY A 145 12.64 3.70 -7.87
C GLY A 145 11.46 3.82 -6.91
N THR A 146 11.46 4.82 -6.01
CA THR A 146 10.40 5.01 -5.03
C THR A 146 9.02 5.03 -5.70
N PRO A 147 8.07 4.20 -5.23
CA PRO A 147 6.73 4.19 -5.82
C PRO A 147 6.12 5.59 -5.78
N ILE A 148 5.54 6.00 -6.91
CA ILE A 148 5.18 7.40 -7.17
C ILE A 148 4.26 7.96 -6.08
N GLU A 149 3.34 7.16 -5.54
CA GLU A 149 2.41 7.58 -4.48
C GLU A 149 3.07 7.94 -3.13
N PHE A 150 4.34 7.57 -2.91
CA PHE A 150 5.14 7.94 -1.73
C PHE A 150 6.17 9.03 -2.02
N LEU A 151 6.31 9.46 -3.29
CA LEU A 151 7.34 10.40 -3.70
C LEU A 151 7.06 11.80 -3.12
N ALA A 152 8.08 12.38 -2.48
CA ALA A 152 7.98 13.73 -1.95
C ALA A 152 7.92 14.77 -3.08
N PRO A 153 7.21 15.90 -2.90
CA PRO A 153 6.95 16.85 -3.98
C PRO A 153 8.24 17.49 -4.50
N GLU A 154 9.24 17.73 -3.65
CA GLU A 154 10.55 18.23 -4.08
C GLU A 154 11.27 17.24 -5.01
N VAL A 155 11.12 15.94 -4.77
CA VAL A 155 11.71 14.89 -5.62
C VAL A 155 10.91 14.76 -6.91
N ALA A 156 9.58 14.83 -6.85
CA ALA A 156 8.69 14.80 -8.01
C ALA A 156 9.00 15.91 -9.02
N VAL A 157 9.40 17.10 -8.55
CA VAL A 157 9.84 18.21 -9.41
C VAL A 157 11.32 18.15 -9.82
N GLY A 158 12.01 17.06 -9.49
CA GLY A 158 13.39 16.78 -9.91
C GLY A 158 14.47 17.38 -9.02
N GLN A 159 14.16 17.76 -7.77
CA GLN A 159 15.19 18.07 -6.78
C GLN A 159 15.72 16.79 -6.12
N ALA A 160 16.83 16.92 -5.40
CA ALA A 160 17.44 15.79 -4.73
C ALA A 160 16.61 15.35 -3.52
N ALA A 161 16.46 14.04 -3.34
CA ALA A 161 15.88 13.47 -2.13
C ALA A 161 16.78 13.75 -0.92
N SER A 162 16.14 13.88 0.25
CA SER A 162 16.78 14.16 1.52
C SER A 162 16.09 13.37 2.65
N PRO A 163 16.61 13.38 3.89
CA PRO A 163 15.89 12.77 5.01
C PRO A 163 14.46 13.31 5.21
N ALA A 164 14.19 14.55 4.81
CA ALA A 164 12.82 15.09 4.85
C ALA A 164 11.90 14.38 3.85
N SER A 165 12.42 13.89 2.72
CA SER A 165 11.67 13.12 1.73
C SER A 165 11.23 11.77 2.31
N ASP A 166 12.05 11.14 3.15
CA ASP A 166 11.65 9.93 3.89
C ASP A 166 10.54 10.22 4.90
N VAL A 167 10.54 11.40 5.54
CA VAL A 167 9.45 11.80 6.44
C VAL A 167 8.13 12.00 5.69
N TRP A 168 8.18 12.51 4.46
CA TRP A 168 6.99 12.56 3.60
C TRP A 168 6.43 11.15 3.30
N ALA A 169 7.31 10.22 2.90
CA ALA A 169 6.93 8.83 2.64
C ALA A 169 6.39 8.15 3.91
N LEU A 170 6.97 8.45 5.08
CA LEU A 170 6.47 7.98 6.37
C LEU A 170 5.05 8.50 6.68
N GLY A 171 4.77 9.77 6.37
CA GLY A 171 3.42 10.34 6.46
C GLY A 171 2.43 9.58 5.57
N CYS A 172 2.83 9.25 4.34
CA CYS A 172 2.02 8.45 3.42
C CYS A 172 1.76 7.04 3.98
N CYS A 173 2.79 6.38 4.53
CA CYS A 173 2.66 5.08 5.18
C CYS A 173 1.69 5.14 6.37
N ARG A 174 1.83 6.17 7.21
CA ARG A 174 1.00 6.34 8.41
C ARG A 174 -0.47 6.46 8.06
N LEU A 175 -0.80 7.30 7.09
CA LEU A 175 -2.18 7.45 6.66
C LEU A 175 -2.68 6.15 6.02
N ARG A 176 -1.89 5.51 5.16
CA ARG A 176 -2.27 4.25 4.51
C ARG A 176 -2.54 3.12 5.52
N LEU A 177 -1.74 3.00 6.57
CA LEU A 177 -1.94 2.02 7.64
C LEU A 177 -3.24 2.29 8.40
N ARG A 178 -3.60 3.56 8.64
CA ARG A 178 -4.79 3.92 9.42
C ARG A 178 -6.09 3.93 8.59
N SER A 179 -6.03 4.30 7.32
CA SER A 179 -7.20 4.48 6.45
C SER A 179 -7.39 3.37 5.40
N GLY A 180 -6.40 2.50 5.23
CA GLY A 180 -6.33 1.52 4.14
C GLY A 180 -5.94 2.12 2.77
N ARG A 181 -5.83 3.45 2.62
CA ARG A 181 -5.47 4.12 1.36
C ARG A 181 -4.48 5.26 1.56
N GLY A 182 -3.57 5.45 0.60
CA GLY A 182 -2.59 6.53 0.64
C GLY A 182 -3.20 7.91 0.33
N PRO A 183 -2.55 9.00 0.79
CA PRO A 183 -3.01 10.38 0.51
C PRO A 183 -2.86 10.78 -0.94
N PHE A 184 -2.04 10.08 -1.73
CA PHE A 184 -1.75 10.41 -3.12
C PHE A 184 -1.86 9.19 -4.06
N SER A 185 -2.50 8.11 -3.61
CA SER A 185 -2.69 6.90 -4.41
C SER A 185 -4.00 6.97 -5.21
N SER A 186 -3.93 6.72 -6.52
CA SER A 186 -5.05 6.23 -7.33
C SER A 186 -4.50 5.16 -8.26
N PRO A 187 -5.04 3.92 -8.25
CA PRO A 187 -4.51 2.80 -9.03
C PRO A 187 -4.56 3.02 -10.55
N PHE A 188 -5.34 4.00 -11.03
CA PHE A 188 -5.50 4.26 -12.46
C PHE A 188 -4.95 5.61 -12.92
N ASP A 189 -4.71 6.55 -11.99
CA ASP A 189 -4.46 7.96 -12.35
C ASP A 189 -3.06 8.47 -11.99
N VAL A 190 -2.34 7.81 -11.06
CA VAL A 190 -1.04 8.30 -10.57
C VAL A 190 0.08 7.39 -11.05
N VAL A 191 0.53 7.64 -12.29
CA VAL A 191 1.58 6.85 -12.96
C VAL A 191 2.81 7.66 -13.32
N THR A 192 2.78 8.98 -13.12
CA THR A 192 3.92 9.88 -13.33
C THR A 192 4.06 10.89 -12.20
N PRO A 193 5.26 11.46 -12.00
CA PRO A 193 5.46 12.61 -11.10
C PRO A 193 4.55 13.80 -11.41
N CYS A 194 4.23 14.06 -12.68
CA CYS A 194 3.28 15.12 -13.07
C CYS A 194 1.87 14.86 -12.51
N ASP A 195 1.40 13.61 -12.63
CA ASP A 195 0.09 13.20 -12.12
C ASP A 195 0.06 13.31 -10.59
N LEU A 196 1.11 12.83 -9.93
CA LEU A 196 1.27 12.97 -8.48
C LEU A 196 1.15 14.42 -8.02
N MET A 197 1.81 15.35 -8.71
CA MET A 197 1.75 16.77 -8.35
C MET A 197 0.33 17.35 -8.41
N ARG A 198 -0.54 16.86 -9.30
CA ARG A 198 -1.97 17.23 -9.27
C ARG A 198 -2.59 16.81 -7.94
N TYR A 199 -2.40 15.57 -7.53
CA TYR A 199 -2.94 15.06 -6.26
C TYR A 199 -2.40 15.84 -5.05
N VAL A 200 -1.11 16.20 -5.07
CA VAL A 200 -0.50 17.03 -4.02
C VAL A 200 -1.17 18.40 -3.97
N ILE A 201 -1.23 19.14 -5.09
CA ILE A 201 -1.83 20.48 -5.16
C ILE A 201 -3.26 20.48 -4.60
N HIS A 202 -4.08 19.52 -5.03
CA HIS A 202 -5.47 19.46 -4.59
C HIS A 202 -5.60 19.04 -3.13
N THR A 203 -4.79 18.09 -2.66
CA THR A 203 -4.85 17.63 -1.26
C THR A 203 -4.39 18.71 -0.28
N LEU A 204 -3.35 19.48 -0.64
CA LEU A 204 -2.87 20.60 0.17
C LEU A 204 -3.77 21.83 0.07
N GLY A 205 -4.51 21.98 -1.03
CA GLY A 205 -5.36 23.15 -1.28
C GLY A 205 -4.55 24.42 -1.58
N GLU A 206 -3.27 24.25 -1.95
CA GLU A 206 -2.32 25.33 -2.20
C GLU A 206 -1.65 25.15 -3.56
N ALA A 207 -1.45 26.26 -4.27
CA ALA A 207 -0.69 26.25 -5.50
C ALA A 207 0.79 25.90 -5.22
N MET A 208 1.46 25.26 -6.18
CA MET A 208 2.89 24.98 -6.05
C MET A 208 3.70 26.25 -5.73
N PRO A 209 4.85 26.14 -5.03
CA PRO A 209 5.74 27.27 -4.82
C PRO A 209 6.01 28.06 -6.12
N PRO A 210 5.98 29.39 -6.11
CA PRO A 210 6.12 30.19 -7.33
C PRO A 210 7.40 29.88 -8.13
N GLN A 211 8.49 29.57 -7.43
CA GLN A 211 9.75 29.16 -8.06
C GLN A 211 9.58 27.87 -8.88
N TRP A 212 8.81 26.89 -8.39
CA TRP A 212 8.58 25.63 -9.10
C TRP A 212 7.67 25.84 -10.31
N GLN A 213 6.60 26.63 -10.15
CA GLN A 213 5.70 26.98 -11.26
C GLN A 213 6.44 27.63 -12.44
N GLN A 214 7.51 28.39 -12.17
CA GLN A 214 8.30 29.07 -13.19
C GLN A 214 9.40 28.20 -13.81
N THR A 215 9.92 27.22 -13.07
CA THR A 215 11.16 26.51 -13.46
C THR A 215 10.95 25.04 -13.82
N VAL A 216 9.86 24.43 -13.38
CA VAL A 216 9.58 23.01 -13.59
C VAL A 216 8.66 22.85 -14.79
N LEU A 217 9.12 22.08 -15.76
CA LEU A 217 8.34 21.64 -16.92
C LEU A 217 8.20 20.12 -16.88
N TRP A 218 7.18 19.61 -17.55
CA TRP A 218 6.88 18.18 -17.62
C TRP A 218 7.00 17.70 -19.05
N ASP A 219 7.80 16.67 -19.27
CA ASP A 219 7.92 16.08 -20.60
C ASP A 219 6.69 15.23 -20.95
N ARG A 220 6.67 14.66 -22.16
CA ARG A 220 5.56 13.82 -22.64
C ARG A 220 5.33 12.53 -21.83
N ARG A 221 6.25 12.17 -20.94
CA ARG A 221 6.17 11.02 -20.04
C ARG A 221 5.85 11.44 -18.60
N GLY A 222 5.50 12.70 -18.37
CA GLY A 222 5.19 13.24 -17.05
C GLY A 222 6.42 13.34 -16.13
N GLN A 223 7.63 13.35 -16.67
CA GLN A 223 8.87 13.49 -15.90
C GLN A 223 9.28 14.97 -15.81
N PRO A 224 9.87 15.41 -14.68
CA PRO A 224 10.32 16.78 -14.54
C PRO A 224 11.52 17.07 -15.46
N THR A 225 11.52 18.23 -16.10
CA THR A 225 12.58 18.70 -16.98
C THR A 225 12.75 20.22 -16.90
N ARG A 226 13.97 20.69 -17.15
CA ARG A 226 14.28 22.13 -17.31
C ARG A 226 14.45 22.54 -18.77
N ASP A 227 14.32 21.58 -19.70
CA ASP A 227 14.45 21.83 -21.13
C ASP A 227 13.11 22.29 -21.71
N ALA A 228 13.01 23.59 -21.99
CA ALA A 228 11.82 24.23 -22.56
C ALA A 228 11.42 23.70 -23.94
N SER A 229 12.32 22.99 -24.65
CA SER A 229 11.97 22.34 -25.91
C SER A 229 11.26 20.99 -25.73
N LYS A 230 11.34 20.40 -24.52
CA LYS A 230 10.84 19.04 -24.24
C LYS A 230 9.67 19.00 -23.29
N GLY A 231 9.43 20.07 -22.52
CA GLY A 231 8.40 20.07 -21.49
C GLY A 231 7.42 21.24 -21.59
N THR A 232 6.29 21.07 -20.94
CA THR A 232 5.25 22.10 -20.76
C THR A 232 5.07 22.41 -19.28
N PRO A 233 4.61 23.62 -18.91
CA PRO A 233 4.21 23.91 -17.54
C PRO A 233 3.16 22.91 -17.03
N HIS A 234 3.11 22.72 -15.71
CA HIS A 234 2.09 21.90 -15.07
C HIS A 234 0.69 22.49 -15.33
N ASP A 235 -0.28 21.64 -15.66
CA ASP A 235 -1.68 22.03 -15.61
C ASP A 235 -2.21 21.83 -14.19
N GLN A 236 -2.78 22.88 -13.61
CA GLN A 236 -3.43 22.80 -12.30
C GLN A 236 -4.91 22.41 -12.44
N TRP A 237 -5.26 21.76 -13.55
CA TRP A 237 -6.62 21.37 -13.84
C TRP A 237 -6.95 20.04 -13.15
N TRP A 238 -8.17 19.93 -12.63
CA TRP A 238 -8.64 18.76 -11.89
C TRP A 238 -10.09 18.46 -12.21
N ALA A 239 -10.30 17.26 -12.77
CA ALA A 239 -11.62 16.69 -12.98
C ALA A 239 -12.02 15.67 -11.90
N GLY A 240 -11.13 15.38 -10.95
CA GLY A 240 -11.45 14.48 -9.85
C GLY A 240 -12.37 15.11 -8.82
N GLU A 241 -12.79 14.32 -7.85
CA GLU A 241 -13.58 14.82 -6.73
C GLU A 241 -12.79 15.81 -5.87
N ALA A 242 -13.51 16.73 -5.22
CA ALA A 242 -12.90 17.65 -4.28
C ALA A 242 -12.27 16.85 -3.13
N ARG A 243 -10.95 16.98 -3.00
CA ARG A 243 -10.15 16.30 -1.97
C ARG A 243 -9.38 17.34 -1.19
N SER A 244 -9.26 17.14 0.11
CA SER A 244 -8.37 17.91 0.98
C SER A 244 -7.82 16.95 2.03
N LEU A 245 -6.66 17.27 2.60
CA LEU A 245 -6.08 16.46 3.68
C LEU A 245 -7.09 16.26 4.82
N ARG A 246 -7.81 17.33 5.19
CA ARG A 246 -8.87 17.30 6.18
C ARG A 246 -10.00 16.34 5.79
N SER A 247 -10.51 16.42 4.57
CA SER A 247 -11.57 15.52 4.10
C SER A 247 -11.12 14.06 4.17
N ILE A 248 -9.88 13.77 3.75
CA ILE A 248 -9.33 12.41 3.79
C ILE A 248 -9.26 11.90 5.24
N VAL A 249 -8.73 12.69 6.16
CA VAL A 249 -8.57 12.28 7.57
C VAL A 249 -9.92 12.11 8.28
N TYR A 250 -10.86 13.02 8.06
CA TYR A 250 -12.16 12.98 8.74
C TYR A 250 -13.11 11.92 8.19
N ASN A 251 -12.78 11.29 7.05
CA ASN A 251 -13.54 10.18 6.48
C ASN A 251 -12.86 8.82 6.69
N ILE A 252 -11.88 8.73 7.60
CA ILE A 252 -11.32 7.44 7.99
C ILE A 252 -12.36 6.68 8.82
N TRP A 253 -12.69 5.47 8.37
CA TRP A 253 -13.55 4.55 9.11
C TRP A 253 -12.79 3.80 10.19
N ASP A 254 -13.52 3.38 11.22
CA ASP A 254 -13.00 2.62 12.34
C ASP A 254 -13.79 1.34 12.58
N GLU A 255 -13.20 0.44 13.38
CA GLU A 255 -13.87 -0.82 13.73
C GLU A 255 -15.10 -0.55 14.62
N PRO A 256 -16.31 -1.02 14.25
CA PRO A 256 -17.47 -0.93 15.13
C PRO A 256 -17.36 -1.92 16.29
N LYS A 257 -17.72 -1.48 17.51
CA LYS A 257 -17.58 -2.26 18.77
C LYS A 257 -18.10 -3.70 18.69
N ASP A 258 -19.26 -3.90 18.07
CA ASP A 258 -19.90 -5.21 17.95
C ASP A 258 -19.70 -5.87 16.58
N ARG A 259 -18.90 -5.25 15.68
CA ARG A 259 -18.74 -5.65 14.27
C ARG A 259 -20.06 -5.78 13.50
N VAL A 260 -21.14 -5.21 14.05
CA VAL A 260 -22.47 -5.18 13.49
C VAL A 260 -22.98 -3.74 13.51
N VAL A 261 -23.38 -3.24 12.35
CA VAL A 261 -24.00 -1.92 12.20
C VAL A 261 -25.43 -2.11 11.73
N GLN A 262 -26.39 -1.47 12.39
CA GLN A 262 -27.81 -1.52 12.02
C GLN A 262 -28.24 -0.14 11.50
N THR A 263 -28.53 -0.04 10.20
CA THR A 263 -29.03 1.18 9.55
C THR A 263 -30.55 1.18 9.44
N GLY A 264 -31.17 0.00 9.53
CA GLY A 264 -32.62 -0.19 9.37
C GLY A 264 -33.07 -0.39 7.93
N ILE A 265 -32.13 -0.46 6.98
CA ILE A 265 -32.40 -0.78 5.58
C ILE A 265 -32.50 -2.31 5.44
N SER A 266 -33.60 -2.79 4.86
CA SER A 266 -33.76 -4.21 4.58
C SER A 266 -32.92 -4.61 3.37
N ARG A 267 -31.77 -5.25 3.63
CA ARG A 267 -30.89 -5.79 2.59
C ARG A 267 -31.00 -7.33 2.56
N PRO A 268 -31.03 -7.96 1.37
CA PRO A 268 -31.10 -9.41 1.26
C PRO A 268 -29.82 -10.04 1.77
N GLU A 269 -29.94 -11.18 2.47
CA GLU A 269 -28.79 -11.93 2.95
C GLU A 269 -27.94 -12.43 1.77
N ARG A 270 -26.63 -12.16 1.83
CA ARG A 270 -25.65 -12.66 0.86
C ARG A 270 -24.51 -13.30 1.64
N THR A 271 -24.46 -14.62 1.62
CA THR A 271 -23.36 -15.39 2.22
C THR A 271 -22.59 -16.07 1.10
N TRP A 272 -21.40 -15.56 0.82
CA TRP A 272 -20.37 -16.23 0.02
C TRP A 272 -19.15 -16.38 0.93
N TRP A 273 -18.47 -17.53 0.91
CA TRP A 273 -17.19 -17.76 1.60
C TRP A 273 -17.16 -17.39 3.10
N GLU A 274 -17.74 -18.24 3.96
CA GLU A 274 -17.87 -18.00 5.43
C GLU A 274 -16.55 -17.71 6.17
N HIS A 275 -15.41 -18.11 5.61
CA HIS A 275 -14.09 -17.96 6.24
C HIS A 275 -13.52 -16.54 6.13
N GLU A 276 -13.80 -15.79 5.05
CA GLU A 276 -13.29 -14.41 4.89
C GLU A 276 -13.96 -13.40 5.84
N HIS A 277 -15.14 -13.76 6.36
CA HIS A 277 -15.96 -12.92 7.22
C HIS A 277 -15.73 -13.16 8.72
N GLN A 278 -14.69 -13.93 9.06
CA GLN A 278 -14.30 -14.13 10.46
C GLN A 278 -13.35 -13.02 10.91
N PRO A 279 -13.43 -12.58 12.17
CA PRO A 279 -12.41 -11.70 12.72
C PRO A 279 -11.06 -12.41 12.79
N PHE A 280 -9.99 -11.62 12.79
CA PHE A 280 -8.66 -12.15 13.08
C PHE A 280 -8.60 -12.76 14.50
N PRO A 281 -7.66 -13.69 14.75
CA PRO A 281 -7.45 -14.28 16.05
C PRO A 281 -7.39 -13.23 17.18
N PRO A 282 -7.96 -13.50 18.37
CA PRO A 282 -8.03 -12.51 19.47
C PRO A 282 -6.68 -11.91 19.89
N HIS A 283 -5.57 -12.62 19.71
CA HIS A 283 -4.25 -12.10 20.05
C HIS A 283 -3.73 -11.03 19.07
N LEU A 284 -4.43 -10.81 17.94
CA LEU A 284 -4.12 -9.77 16.96
C LEU A 284 -5.10 -8.59 17.02
N SER A 285 -6.16 -8.64 17.84
CA SER A 285 -7.24 -7.64 17.82
C SER A 285 -6.78 -6.24 18.17
N ASP A 286 -5.71 -6.11 18.96
CA ASP A 286 -5.13 -4.81 19.33
C ASP A 286 -4.20 -4.24 18.24
N MET A 287 -3.87 -5.04 17.23
CA MET A 287 -2.96 -4.68 16.14
C MET A 287 -3.69 -4.44 14.83
N VAL A 288 -4.61 -5.33 14.47
CA VAL A 288 -5.32 -5.33 13.20
C VAL A 288 -6.75 -5.83 13.37
N TRP A 289 -7.66 -5.31 12.56
CA TRP A 289 -9.02 -5.82 12.45
C TRP A 289 -9.31 -6.18 10.99
N ASN A 290 -10.27 -7.10 10.79
CA ASN A 290 -10.70 -7.52 9.46
C ASN A 290 -11.98 -6.77 9.07
N PRO A 291 -11.94 -5.81 8.11
CA PRO A 291 -13.14 -5.11 7.68
C PRO A 291 -14.21 -6.00 7.08
N LYS A 292 -13.81 -7.12 6.45
CA LYS A 292 -14.76 -8.10 5.89
C LYS A 292 -15.54 -8.86 6.98
N ALA A 293 -15.07 -8.82 8.23
CA ALA A 293 -15.80 -9.39 9.37
C ALA A 293 -16.92 -8.47 9.90
N VAL A 294 -17.05 -7.25 9.36
CA VAL A 294 -18.13 -6.33 9.74
C VAL A 294 -19.38 -6.62 8.92
N LYS A 295 -20.50 -6.71 9.61
CA LYS A 295 -21.83 -6.88 9.05
C LYS A 295 -22.63 -5.58 9.16
N ILE A 296 -23.12 -5.08 8.04
CA ILE A 296 -23.99 -3.90 7.98
C ILE A 296 -25.38 -4.38 7.57
N ASP A 297 -26.33 -4.21 8.47
CA ASP A 297 -27.65 -4.85 8.45
C ASP A 297 -27.54 -6.39 8.34
N ASN A 298 -27.66 -6.92 7.12
CA ASN A 298 -27.60 -8.34 6.80
C ASN A 298 -26.47 -8.73 5.83
N ILE A 299 -25.58 -7.79 5.49
CA ILE A 299 -24.55 -7.99 4.46
C ILE A 299 -23.15 -7.74 5.05
N TYR A 300 -22.20 -8.62 4.72
CA TYR A 300 -20.79 -8.39 5.02
C TYR A 300 -20.17 -7.39 4.04
N VAL A 301 -19.23 -6.59 4.53
CA VAL A 301 -18.42 -5.66 3.75
C VAL A 301 -17.61 -6.45 2.70
N TYR A 302 -18.04 -6.49 1.42
CA TYR A 302 -17.43 -7.32 0.35
C TYR A 302 -17.35 -6.65 -1.03
N SER A 303 -16.21 -6.79 -1.74
CA SER A 303 -15.84 -6.01 -2.96
C SER A 303 -16.75 -6.28 -4.15
N TYR A 304 -17.09 -5.23 -4.90
CA TYR A 304 -17.91 -5.22 -6.12
C TYR A 304 -19.45 -5.30 -5.98
N SER A 305 -20.07 -4.38 -5.24
CA SER A 305 -21.50 -4.02 -5.41
C SER A 305 -21.71 -2.51 -5.58
N GLY A 306 -22.74 -2.09 -6.31
CA GLY A 306 -23.07 -0.66 -6.49
C GLY A 306 -23.44 0.09 -5.20
N ASP A 307 -23.72 -0.63 -4.11
CA ASP A 307 -24.12 -0.07 -2.81
C ASP A 307 -22.93 0.19 -1.88
N TRP A 308 -21.70 0.10 -2.40
CA TRP A 308 -20.47 0.11 -1.60
C TRP A 308 -20.26 1.40 -0.80
N ASP A 309 -20.45 2.54 -1.43
CA ASP A 309 -20.25 3.84 -0.78
C ASP A 309 -21.28 4.04 0.34
N GLU A 310 -22.52 3.59 0.14
CA GLU A 310 -23.56 3.63 1.18
C GLU A 310 -23.22 2.76 2.40
N LEU A 311 -22.68 1.56 2.15
CA LEU A 311 -22.29 0.64 3.22
C LEU A 311 -21.14 1.24 4.04
N LEU A 312 -20.13 1.79 3.38
CA LEU A 312 -18.99 2.37 4.07
C LEU A 312 -19.39 3.62 4.88
N GLU A 313 -20.31 4.46 4.40
CA GLU A 313 -20.84 5.59 5.17
C GLU A 313 -21.54 5.17 6.48
N ALA A 314 -21.98 3.92 6.59
CA ALA A 314 -22.58 3.40 7.81
C ALA A 314 -21.53 3.04 8.89
N LEU A 315 -20.26 2.84 8.51
CA LEU A 315 -19.21 2.55 9.48
C LEU A 315 -18.93 3.77 10.36
N PRO A 316 -18.64 3.56 11.65
CA PRO A 316 -18.19 4.65 12.49
C PRO A 316 -16.90 5.23 11.93
N LYS A 317 -16.74 6.53 12.08
CA LYS A 317 -15.48 7.22 11.77
C LYS A 317 -14.59 7.20 13.01
N ILE A 318 -13.29 7.41 12.81
CA ILE A 318 -12.36 7.61 13.93
C ILE A 318 -12.85 8.74 14.83
N SER A 319 -12.46 8.71 16.11
CA SER A 319 -12.91 9.74 17.05
C SER A 319 -12.53 11.15 16.57
N GLU A 320 -13.38 12.14 16.85
CA GLU A 320 -13.12 13.54 16.43
C GLU A 320 -11.75 14.03 16.94
N GLN A 321 -11.38 13.65 18.16
CA GLN A 321 -10.08 13.99 18.75
C GLN A 321 -8.92 13.35 17.97
N GLU A 322 -9.02 12.08 17.60
CA GLU A 322 -8.00 11.42 16.77
C GLU A 322 -7.89 12.10 15.42
N ALA A 323 -9.02 12.42 14.76
CA ALA A 323 -9.04 13.11 13.48
C ALA A 323 -8.38 14.50 13.54
N ILE A 324 -8.63 15.28 14.60
CA ILE A 324 -7.99 16.58 14.83
C ILE A 324 -6.47 16.40 14.91
N LEU A 325 -6.01 15.49 15.77
CA LEU A 325 -4.61 15.27 16.05
C LEU A 325 -3.86 14.66 14.84
N LEU A 326 -4.48 13.74 14.12
CA LEU A 326 -3.91 13.13 12.92
C LEU A 326 -3.81 14.14 11.78
N ASN A 327 -4.86 14.95 11.57
CA ASN A 327 -4.85 16.01 10.56
C ASN A 327 -3.75 17.04 10.85
N ASP A 328 -3.60 17.45 12.12
CA ASP A 328 -2.56 18.38 12.55
C ASP A 328 -1.14 17.82 12.34
N LEU A 329 -0.91 16.54 12.68
CA LEU A 329 0.36 15.86 12.42
C LEU A 329 0.68 15.83 10.91
N LEU A 330 -0.28 15.36 10.10
CA LEU A 330 -0.08 15.21 8.65
C LEU A 330 0.08 16.56 7.95
N ALA A 331 -0.59 17.62 8.42
CA ALA A 331 -0.42 18.97 7.88
C ALA A 331 0.99 19.54 8.10
N LYS A 332 1.68 19.11 9.16
CA LYS A 332 3.09 19.47 9.42
C LYS A 332 4.09 18.61 8.64
N ILE A 333 3.67 17.46 8.12
CA ILE A 333 4.48 16.57 7.28
C ILE A 333 4.31 16.91 5.80
N PHE A 334 3.07 17.12 5.36
CA PHE A 334 2.73 17.35 3.97
C PHE A 334 2.83 18.84 3.61
N VAL A 335 4.06 19.33 3.56
CA VAL A 335 4.44 20.66 3.11
C VAL A 335 5.37 20.58 1.90
N TYR A 336 5.33 21.62 1.05
CA TYR A 336 6.17 21.68 -0.15
C TYR A 336 7.66 21.86 0.18
N ASP A 337 7.99 22.76 1.11
CA ASP A 337 9.38 23.01 1.48
C ASP A 337 9.84 21.95 2.50
N PRO A 338 10.83 21.09 2.16
CA PRO A 338 11.34 20.11 3.10
C PRO A 338 11.94 20.72 4.37
N ALA A 339 12.32 22.01 4.38
CA ALA A 339 12.84 22.69 5.56
C ALA A 339 11.75 23.03 6.60
N ASP A 340 10.50 23.21 6.16
CA ASP A 340 9.35 23.46 7.03
C ASP A 340 8.73 22.15 7.55
N ARG A 341 9.15 21.01 6.98
CA ARG A 341 8.64 19.68 7.29
C ARG A 341 9.13 19.24 8.66
N LEU A 342 8.22 18.69 9.46
CA LEU A 342 8.55 18.11 10.75
C LEU A 342 9.61 17.01 10.61
N THR A 343 10.57 16.92 11.53
CA THR A 343 11.55 15.81 11.52
C THR A 343 10.97 14.55 12.17
N ALA A 344 11.52 13.37 11.85
CA ALA A 344 11.10 12.12 12.49
C ALA A 344 11.23 12.16 14.03
N GLU A 345 12.25 12.83 14.56
CA GLU A 345 12.43 13.02 16.00
C GLU A 345 11.31 13.89 16.60
N GLN A 346 11.02 15.03 15.97
CA GLN A 346 9.92 15.91 16.40
C GLN A 346 8.55 15.23 16.32
N MET A 347 8.37 14.26 15.40
CA MET A 347 7.09 13.54 15.26
C MET A 347 6.75 12.78 16.53
N LEU A 348 7.76 12.22 17.22
CA LEU A 348 7.56 11.42 18.43
C LEU A 348 6.97 12.25 19.58
N ASP A 349 7.24 13.55 19.61
CA ASP A 349 6.69 14.48 20.60
C ASP A 349 5.28 14.98 20.23
N HIS A 350 4.77 14.62 19.05
CA HIS A 350 3.46 15.07 18.62
C HIS A 350 2.35 14.44 19.48
N PRO A 351 1.32 15.20 19.93
CA PRO A 351 0.28 14.67 20.81
C PRO A 351 -0.49 13.47 20.28
N TRP A 352 -0.53 13.30 18.95
CA TRP A 352 -1.13 12.12 18.32
C TRP A 352 -0.42 10.80 18.70
N PHE A 353 0.90 10.80 18.96
CA PHE A 353 1.61 9.61 19.44
C PHE A 353 1.38 9.32 20.93
N GLN A 354 0.88 10.30 21.68
CA GLN A 354 0.51 10.16 23.09
C GLN A 354 -1.00 9.91 23.24
N PHE A 355 -1.75 9.89 22.13
CA PHE A 355 -3.17 9.66 22.13
C PHE A 355 -3.45 8.18 22.39
N VAL A 356 -4.08 7.92 23.54
CA VAL A 356 -4.67 6.62 23.85
C VAL A 356 -6.16 6.74 23.50
N GLY A 357 -6.62 5.94 22.54
CA GLY A 357 -8.05 5.87 22.18
C GLY A 357 -8.91 5.63 23.42
N GLN A 358 -10.09 6.27 23.49
CA GLN A 358 -10.96 6.25 24.67
C GLN A 358 -11.46 4.85 25.10
N ASP A 359 -11.13 3.79 24.36
CA ASP A 359 -11.60 2.42 24.62
C ASP A 359 -10.67 1.56 25.51
N GLN A 360 -9.54 2.10 26.00
CA GLN A 360 -8.68 1.41 27.00
C GLN A 360 -9.10 1.70 28.46
N ALA A 361 -10.22 2.37 28.68
CA ALA A 361 -10.71 2.74 30.00
C ALA A 361 -12.04 2.05 30.35
N THR A 362 -12.07 0.71 30.36
CA THR A 362 -13.02 -0.08 31.17
C THR A 362 -12.47 -1.46 31.47
#